data_AF-A0AA39IUS7-F1
#
_entry.id   AF-A0AA39IUS7-F1
#
_cell.length_a   1.000
_cell.length_b   1.000
_cell.length_c   1.000
_cell.angle_alpha   90.00
_cell.angle_beta   90.00
_cell.angle_gamma   90.00
#
_symmetry.space_group_name_H-M   'P 1'
#
loop_
_entity.id
_entity.type
_entity.pdbx_description
1 polymer ?
#
loop_
_entity_poly.entity_id
_entity_poly.type
_entity_poly.pdbx_seq_one_letter_code
_entity_poly.pdbx_strand_id
1 'polypeptide(L)'
;MVLVPSIITMAHLKCFQTSRPDLKHSAVAASLLSHILYSLCMMLPKQTLPTDIMGAEDSSKLEASLLVDDTNLFACAASARLWEGLLERYRIPFLLLLVADVRMALDHAPTALPLYRELQTTIQNINLASWIDESDETISFTRRVTDSLRLSIEYAPGQNWRPERLSEPFPLFKLSKETHSEIDRLWSEVSELENADRDLKTFHCIHTNDIEGVGTLEDSSYLLLLTRGLFSANTRRETVVYTGELKEQPELFLRVLRGTNNALSRVMEMATSEHLTLTPAIICELHHVMLQGTQTVYLDDRDTLRYCAVGVTRQATQINVTARLPTGKMVQFCPHTEVDSYMAYLYHRFNMLMKSLDEDQLDAYACAAWISQNFIDIHPFEVSFGIYYSPPRRLQSRMAMAGSRECSHPFPRATRSAPYLRYNGHQE
;
A
#
# COMPACT_ATOMS: atom_id res chain seq x y z
N MET A 1 -38.63 -12.06 2.69
CA MET A 1 -38.88 -11.74 4.12
C MET A 1 -38.34 -12.89 4.97
N VAL A 2 -37.58 -12.63 6.04
CA VAL A 2 -36.80 -13.57 6.92
C VAL A 2 -35.31 -13.79 6.56
N LEU A 3 -34.76 -13.18 5.49
CA LEU A 3 -33.37 -13.46 5.08
C LEU A 3 -32.26 -12.63 5.80
N VAL A 4 -32.54 -11.43 6.30
CA VAL A 4 -31.49 -10.51 6.78
C VAL A 4 -30.82 -10.94 8.11
N PRO A 5 -31.55 -11.43 9.14
CA PRO A 5 -30.90 -11.88 10.38
C PRO A 5 -30.06 -13.16 10.19
N SER A 6 -30.43 -14.01 9.25
CA SER A 6 -29.73 -15.27 8.96
C SER A 6 -28.44 -15.06 8.17
N ILE A 7 -28.38 -14.04 7.30
CA ILE A 7 -27.20 -13.75 6.47
C ILE A 7 -26.05 -13.15 7.30
N ILE A 8 -26.33 -12.24 8.23
CA ILE A 8 -25.31 -11.64 9.12
C ILE A 8 -24.79 -12.68 10.13
N THR A 9 -25.65 -13.60 10.59
CA THR A 9 -25.27 -14.67 11.52
C THR A 9 -24.47 -15.79 10.82
N MET A 10 -24.72 -16.07 9.53
CA MET A 10 -24.00 -17.10 8.78
C MET A 10 -22.61 -16.64 8.28
N ALA A 11 -22.45 -15.38 7.88
CA ALA A 11 -21.14 -14.84 7.47
C ALA A 11 -20.12 -14.81 8.64
N HIS A 12 -20.60 -14.57 9.87
CA HIS A 12 -19.73 -14.45 11.06
C HIS A 12 -19.31 -15.80 11.68
N LEU A 13 -20.15 -16.84 11.59
CA LEU A 13 -19.85 -18.14 12.20
C LEU A 13 -18.78 -18.97 11.45
N LYS A 14 -18.51 -18.66 10.17
CA LYS A 14 -17.54 -19.41 9.35
C LYS A 14 -16.19 -18.73 9.19
N CYS A 15 -16.10 -17.40 9.08
CA CYS A 15 -14.81 -16.71 9.02
C CYS A 15 -13.96 -16.92 10.29
N PHE A 16 -14.59 -17.11 11.46
CA PHE A 16 -13.88 -17.39 12.71
C PHE A 16 -13.42 -18.86 12.86
N GLN A 17 -13.98 -19.80 12.10
CA GLN A 17 -13.62 -21.22 12.21
C GLN A 17 -12.42 -21.62 11.33
N THR A 18 -12.03 -20.81 10.35
CA THR A 18 -11.00 -21.19 9.36
C THR A 18 -9.61 -20.61 9.64
N SER A 19 -9.44 -19.69 10.58
CA SER A 19 -8.14 -19.11 10.94
C SER A 19 -7.66 -19.52 12.34
N ARG A 20 -6.88 -20.60 12.38
CA ARG A 20 -6.06 -21.16 13.49
C ARG A 20 -6.78 -22.03 14.55
N PRO A 21 -6.57 -23.36 14.54
CA PRO A 21 -7.14 -24.28 15.55
C PRO A 21 -6.47 -24.23 16.95
N ASP A 22 -5.39 -23.46 17.14
CA ASP A 22 -4.55 -23.59 18.34
C ASP A 22 -4.76 -22.52 19.43
N LEU A 23 -5.69 -21.57 19.27
CA LEU A 23 -6.05 -20.58 20.29
C LEU A 23 -7.44 -20.85 20.88
N LYS A 24 -7.52 -21.85 21.77
CA LYS A 24 -8.74 -22.24 22.52
C LYS A 24 -9.31 -21.15 23.45
N HIS A 25 -8.71 -19.96 23.52
CA HIS A 25 -9.22 -18.83 24.32
C HIS A 25 -10.18 -17.89 23.57
N SER A 26 -10.43 -18.09 22.26
CA SER A 26 -11.32 -17.25 21.43
C SER A 26 -12.82 -17.60 21.50
N ALA A 27 -13.19 -18.75 22.08
CA ALA A 27 -14.59 -19.20 22.12
C ALA A 27 -15.53 -18.25 22.91
N VAL A 28 -14.99 -17.47 23.85
CA VAL A 28 -15.75 -16.47 24.63
C VAL A 28 -16.01 -15.21 23.79
N ALA A 29 -15.03 -14.74 23.01
CA ALA A 29 -15.18 -13.59 22.11
C ALA A 29 -16.16 -13.88 20.97
N ALA A 30 -16.12 -15.08 20.38
CA ALA A 30 -17.06 -15.49 19.33
C ALA A 30 -18.52 -15.60 19.84
N SER A 31 -18.71 -16.05 21.09
CA SER A 31 -20.03 -16.10 21.74
C SER A 31 -20.56 -14.69 22.07
N LEU A 32 -19.70 -13.80 22.60
CA LEU A 32 -20.06 -12.41 22.90
C LEU A 32 -20.37 -11.61 21.62
N LEU A 33 -19.56 -11.74 20.57
CA LEU A 33 -19.78 -11.09 19.27
C LEU A 33 -21.07 -11.58 18.62
N SER A 34 -21.35 -12.87 18.66
CA SER A 34 -22.64 -13.43 18.20
C SER A 34 -23.83 -12.85 18.96
N HIS A 35 -23.72 -12.69 20.29
CA HIS A 35 -24.76 -12.05 21.11
C HIS A 35 -24.90 -10.54 20.88
N ILE A 36 -23.79 -9.82 20.67
CA ILE A 36 -23.78 -8.38 20.37
C ILE A 36 -24.37 -8.13 18.98
N LEU A 37 -24.01 -8.93 17.98
CA LEU A 37 -24.53 -8.86 16.61
C LEU A 37 -26.00 -9.28 16.53
N TYR A 38 -26.42 -10.31 17.27
CA TYR A 38 -27.82 -10.67 17.40
C TYR A 38 -28.63 -9.54 18.06
N SER A 39 -28.07 -8.89 19.09
CA SER A 39 -28.71 -7.75 19.76
C SER A 39 -28.75 -6.50 18.87
N LEU A 40 -27.69 -6.22 18.10
CA LEU A 40 -27.62 -5.12 17.13
C LEU A 40 -28.55 -5.35 15.93
N CYS A 41 -28.64 -6.56 15.40
CA CYS A 41 -29.60 -6.94 14.36
C CYS A 41 -31.05 -6.85 14.84
N MET A 42 -31.30 -7.03 16.14
CA MET A 42 -32.62 -6.90 16.75
C MET A 42 -32.94 -5.45 17.16
N MET A 43 -31.92 -4.59 17.30
CA MET A 43 -32.05 -3.19 17.70
C MET A 43 -32.01 -2.20 16.54
N LEU A 44 -31.40 -2.56 15.40
CA LEU A 44 -31.67 -1.86 14.16
C LEU A 44 -33.12 -2.21 13.78
N PRO A 45 -34.06 -1.26 13.82
CA PRO A 45 -35.44 -1.56 13.46
C PRO A 45 -35.44 -2.21 12.07
N LYS A 46 -36.41 -3.11 11.80
CA LYS A 46 -36.69 -3.74 10.49
C LYS A 46 -36.95 -2.76 9.33
N GLN A 47 -36.57 -1.50 9.50
CA GLN A 47 -36.49 -0.50 8.47
C GLN A 47 -35.41 -0.92 7.49
N THR A 48 -35.74 -0.75 6.22
CA THR A 48 -34.86 -0.74 5.07
C THR A 48 -33.45 -0.30 5.45
N LEU A 49 -32.42 -0.95 4.87
CA LEU A 49 -31.07 -0.38 4.84
C LEU A 49 -31.22 1.13 4.63
N PRO A 50 -30.50 1.99 5.38
CA PRO A 50 -30.61 3.46 5.29
C PRO A 50 -30.05 3.97 3.95
N THR A 51 -30.69 3.51 2.87
CA THR A 51 -30.44 3.69 1.45
C THR A 51 -30.94 5.04 0.99
N ASP A 52 -31.95 5.57 1.69
CA ASP A 52 -32.51 6.90 1.49
C ASP A 52 -31.43 8.00 1.52
N ILE A 53 -30.35 7.80 2.29
CA ILE A 53 -29.24 8.75 2.45
C ILE A 53 -28.13 8.51 1.40
N MET A 54 -27.98 7.28 0.90
CA MET A 54 -26.86 6.87 0.05
C MET A 54 -27.15 7.05 -1.46
N GLY A 55 -28.38 7.42 -1.83
CA GLY A 55 -28.80 7.46 -3.23
C GLY A 55 -29.01 6.05 -3.82
N ALA A 56 -29.81 5.96 -4.88
CA ALA A 56 -30.27 4.66 -5.40
C ALA A 56 -29.13 3.77 -5.93
N GLU A 57 -28.10 4.36 -6.54
CA GLU A 57 -26.99 3.60 -7.13
C GLU A 57 -26.10 2.94 -6.07
N ASP A 58 -25.59 3.71 -5.11
CA ASP A 58 -24.73 3.18 -4.04
C ASP A 58 -25.50 2.22 -3.13
N SER A 59 -26.79 2.48 -2.89
CA SER A 59 -27.69 1.58 -2.18
C SER A 59 -27.83 0.23 -2.86
N SER A 60 -28.08 0.22 -4.17
CA SER A 60 -28.19 -1.01 -4.96
C SER A 60 -26.87 -1.79 -4.97
N LYS A 61 -25.72 -1.10 -5.06
CA LYS A 61 -24.40 -1.73 -4.95
C LYS A 61 -24.17 -2.34 -3.57
N LEU A 62 -24.54 -1.63 -2.50
CA LEU A 62 -24.45 -2.14 -1.13
C LEU A 62 -25.32 -3.40 -0.97
N GLU A 63 -26.57 -3.36 -1.40
CA GLU A 63 -27.46 -4.53 -1.34
C GLU A 63 -26.89 -5.73 -2.09
N ALA A 64 -26.42 -5.54 -3.33
CA ALA A 64 -25.81 -6.60 -4.11
C ALA A 64 -24.56 -7.18 -3.42
N SER A 65 -23.75 -6.33 -2.79
CA SER A 65 -22.53 -6.75 -2.11
C SER A 65 -22.77 -7.60 -0.85
N LEU A 66 -23.96 -7.48 -0.23
CA LEU A 66 -24.37 -8.27 0.94
C LEU A 66 -24.92 -9.65 0.57
N LEU A 67 -25.19 -9.89 -0.72
CA LEU A 67 -25.72 -11.16 -1.24
C LEU A 67 -24.63 -12.05 -1.85
N VAL A 68 -23.36 -11.64 -1.74
CA VAL A 68 -22.22 -12.38 -2.25
C VAL A 68 -22.03 -13.68 -1.45
N ASP A 69 -21.73 -14.76 -2.17
CA ASP A 69 -21.37 -16.07 -1.60
C ASP A 69 -20.07 -15.97 -0.78
N ASP A 70 -20.10 -16.42 0.47
CA ASP A 70 -18.97 -16.36 1.40
C ASP A 70 -17.78 -17.23 0.96
N THR A 71 -18.03 -18.23 0.11
CA THR A 71 -16.98 -19.06 -0.49
C THR A 71 -16.26 -18.38 -1.65
N ASN A 72 -16.82 -17.31 -2.22
CA ASN A 72 -16.19 -16.56 -3.30
C ASN A 72 -15.35 -15.41 -2.74
N LEU A 73 -14.13 -15.72 -2.31
CA LEU A 73 -13.22 -14.75 -1.70
C LEU A 73 -12.90 -13.55 -2.61
N PHE A 74 -12.86 -13.74 -3.93
CA PHE A 74 -12.69 -12.63 -4.88
C PHE A 74 -13.85 -11.62 -4.78
N ALA A 75 -15.09 -12.12 -4.75
CA ALA A 75 -16.28 -11.28 -4.62
C ALA A 75 -16.37 -10.66 -3.22
N CYS A 76 -16.01 -11.39 -2.16
CA CYS A 76 -15.92 -10.86 -0.80
C CYS A 76 -14.93 -9.69 -0.71
N ALA A 77 -13.74 -9.81 -1.34
CA ALA A 77 -12.77 -8.72 -1.40
C ALA A 77 -13.34 -7.50 -2.14
N ALA A 78 -14.13 -7.71 -3.21
CA ALA A 78 -14.78 -6.63 -3.92
C ALA A 78 -15.85 -5.92 -3.08
N SER A 79 -16.67 -6.67 -2.33
CA SER A 79 -17.63 -6.13 -1.37
C SER A 79 -16.94 -5.32 -0.27
N ALA A 80 -15.88 -5.85 0.34
CA ALA A 80 -15.13 -5.16 1.38
C ALA A 80 -14.57 -3.81 0.89
N ARG A 81 -13.96 -3.78 -0.31
CA ARG A 81 -13.47 -2.54 -0.93
C ARG A 81 -14.59 -1.54 -1.21
N LEU A 82 -15.76 -2.02 -1.64
CA LEU A 82 -16.94 -1.18 -1.83
C LEU A 82 -17.38 -0.55 -0.49
N TRP A 83 -17.43 -1.34 0.58
CA TRP A 83 -17.86 -0.84 1.90
C TRP A 83 -16.91 0.22 2.44
N GLU A 84 -15.60 0.07 2.27
CA GLU A 84 -14.60 1.10 2.60
C GLU A 84 -14.88 2.41 1.85
N GLY A 85 -15.04 2.34 0.52
CA GLY A 85 -15.35 3.52 -0.29
C GLY A 85 -16.74 4.12 -0.04
N LEU A 86 -17.69 3.34 0.45
CA LEU A 86 -18.98 3.85 0.90
C LEU A 86 -18.85 4.51 2.28
N LEU A 87 -18.06 3.96 3.20
CA LEU A 87 -17.85 4.52 4.53
C LEU A 87 -17.19 5.90 4.49
N GLU A 88 -16.31 6.13 3.53
CA GLU A 88 -15.70 7.46 3.29
C GLU A 88 -16.73 8.52 2.88
N ARG A 89 -17.77 8.11 2.15
CA ARG A 89 -18.84 9.00 1.66
C ARG A 89 -20.01 9.11 2.65
N TYR A 90 -20.32 8.01 3.33
CA TYR A 90 -21.47 7.83 4.19
C TYR A 90 -21.02 7.25 5.53
N ARG A 91 -20.74 8.12 6.50
CA ARG A 91 -20.40 7.76 7.89
C ARG A 91 -21.66 7.34 8.67
N ILE A 92 -22.26 6.21 8.29
CA ILE A 92 -23.48 5.68 8.92
C ILE A 92 -23.18 4.44 9.79
N PRO A 93 -23.94 4.20 10.88
CA PRO A 93 -23.70 3.10 11.81
C PRO A 93 -23.52 1.73 11.16
N PHE A 94 -24.30 1.42 10.13
CA PHE A 94 -24.23 0.13 9.45
C PHE A 94 -22.89 -0.07 8.71
N LEU A 95 -22.41 0.93 7.99
CA LEU A 95 -21.11 0.86 7.30
C LEU A 95 -19.94 0.89 8.29
N LEU A 96 -20.05 1.64 9.39
CA LEU A 96 -19.07 1.61 10.48
C LEU A 96 -18.88 0.19 11.01
N LEU A 97 -19.99 -0.50 11.30
CA LEU A 97 -19.96 -1.89 11.75
C LEU A 97 -19.37 -2.84 10.71
N LEU A 98 -19.86 -2.80 9.46
CA LEU A 98 -19.38 -3.70 8.41
C LEU A 98 -17.88 -3.57 8.17
N VAL A 99 -17.37 -2.34 8.06
CA VAL A 99 -15.96 -2.11 7.81
C VAL A 99 -15.12 -2.47 9.04
N ALA A 100 -15.59 -2.16 10.25
CA ALA A 100 -14.92 -2.55 11.48
C ALA A 100 -14.79 -4.09 11.58
N ASP A 101 -15.87 -4.81 11.27
CA ASP A 101 -15.89 -6.28 11.26
C ASP A 101 -14.89 -6.85 10.24
N VAL A 102 -14.84 -6.31 9.01
CA VAL A 102 -13.87 -6.74 7.99
C VAL A 102 -12.44 -6.54 8.50
N ARG A 103 -12.12 -5.34 9.03
CA ARG A 103 -10.78 -5.04 9.54
C ARG A 103 -10.43 -5.95 10.72
N MET A 104 -11.36 -6.17 11.65
CA MET A 104 -11.15 -7.05 12.79
C MET A 104 -10.91 -8.50 12.34
N ALA A 105 -11.73 -9.02 11.41
CA ALA A 105 -11.61 -10.37 10.87
C ALA A 105 -10.30 -10.60 10.09
N LEU A 106 -9.75 -9.54 9.50
CA LEU A 106 -8.49 -9.58 8.76
C LEU A 106 -7.28 -9.16 9.60
N ASP A 107 -7.37 -9.26 10.94
CA ASP A 107 -6.28 -9.01 11.91
C ASP A 107 -5.79 -7.55 11.96
N HIS A 108 -6.66 -6.59 11.65
CA HIS A 108 -6.38 -5.14 11.68
C HIS A 108 -7.15 -4.42 12.79
N ALA A 109 -7.20 -5.06 13.96
CA ALA A 109 -7.92 -4.56 15.13
C ALA A 109 -7.60 -3.10 15.52
N PRO A 110 -6.34 -2.62 15.46
CA PRO A 110 -6.02 -1.22 15.77
C PRO A 110 -6.75 -0.19 14.90
N THR A 111 -7.11 -0.55 13.68
CA THR A 111 -7.89 0.30 12.76
C THR A 111 -9.39 -0.01 12.76
N ALA A 112 -9.81 -1.12 13.37
CA ALA A 112 -11.20 -1.50 13.56
C ALA A 112 -11.81 -0.88 14.83
N LEU A 113 -11.09 -0.92 15.96
CA LEU A 113 -11.56 -0.40 17.25
C LEU A 113 -12.00 1.08 17.20
N PRO A 114 -11.31 1.99 16.50
CA PRO A 114 -11.78 3.37 16.34
C PRO A 114 -13.16 3.45 15.68
N LEU A 115 -13.46 2.59 14.70
CA LEU A 115 -14.77 2.55 14.05
C LEU A 115 -15.86 2.00 14.99
N TYR A 116 -15.54 0.99 15.80
CA TYR A 116 -16.46 0.53 16.85
C TYR A 116 -16.72 1.62 17.90
N ARG A 117 -15.71 2.41 18.26
CA ARG A 117 -15.89 3.56 19.18
C ARG A 117 -16.77 4.64 18.56
N GLU A 118 -16.58 4.97 17.29
CA GLU A 118 -17.46 5.90 16.55
C GLU A 118 -18.90 5.36 16.44
N LEU A 119 -19.05 4.05 16.21
CA LEU A 119 -20.35 3.40 16.28
C LEU A 119 -20.97 3.54 17.68
N GLN A 120 -20.18 3.29 18.72
CA GLN A 120 -20.59 3.37 20.11
C GLN A 120 -21.07 4.76 20.53
N THR A 121 -20.44 5.84 20.05
CA THR A 121 -20.92 7.21 20.32
C THR A 121 -22.30 7.45 19.71
N THR A 122 -22.61 6.76 18.60
CA THR A 122 -23.88 6.89 17.89
C THR A 122 -24.99 6.03 18.50
N ILE A 123 -24.70 4.76 18.83
CA ILE A 123 -25.72 3.82 19.32
C ILE A 123 -25.83 3.73 20.84
N GLN A 124 -24.80 4.19 21.57
CA GLN A 124 -24.73 4.25 23.04
C GLN A 124 -25.05 2.90 23.73
N ASN A 125 -24.59 1.78 23.15
CA ASN A 125 -24.87 0.44 23.66
C ASN A 125 -23.85 0.03 24.74
N ILE A 126 -24.30 -0.26 25.96
CA ILE A 126 -23.39 -0.60 27.07
C ILE A 126 -22.57 -1.87 26.83
N ASN A 127 -23.15 -2.86 26.13
CA ASN A 127 -22.47 -4.13 25.86
C ASN A 127 -21.37 -3.95 24.80
N LEU A 128 -21.63 -3.11 23.78
CA LEU A 128 -20.61 -2.78 22.79
C LEU A 128 -19.44 -2.02 23.44
N ALA A 129 -19.71 -1.06 24.32
CA ALA A 129 -18.66 -0.37 25.08
C ALA A 129 -17.79 -1.35 25.89
N SER A 130 -18.41 -2.24 26.68
CA SER A 130 -17.69 -3.25 27.46
C SER A 130 -16.81 -4.14 26.56
N TRP A 131 -17.36 -4.58 25.43
CA TRP A 131 -16.61 -5.42 24.48
C TRP A 131 -15.45 -4.68 23.82
N ILE A 132 -15.60 -3.39 23.50
CA ILE A 132 -14.51 -2.57 22.96
C ILE A 132 -13.36 -2.50 23.98
N ASP A 133 -13.68 -2.24 25.25
CA ASP A 133 -12.68 -2.11 26.31
C ASP A 133 -11.96 -3.44 26.56
N GLU A 134 -12.70 -4.55 26.67
CA GLU A 134 -12.14 -5.91 26.80
C GLU A 134 -11.26 -6.30 25.60
N SER A 135 -11.68 -5.93 24.39
CA SER A 135 -10.93 -6.20 23.16
C SER A 135 -9.62 -5.40 23.15
N ASP A 136 -9.66 -4.11 23.48
CA ASP A 136 -8.49 -3.24 23.53
C ASP A 136 -7.43 -3.76 24.52
N GLU A 137 -7.87 -4.23 25.70
CA GLU A 137 -7.00 -4.87 26.69
C GLU A 137 -6.36 -6.16 26.16
N THR A 138 -7.18 -7.02 25.54
CA THR A 138 -6.75 -8.32 25.00
C THR A 138 -5.75 -8.14 23.86
N ILE A 139 -6.02 -7.22 22.94
CA ILE A 139 -5.14 -6.88 21.81
C ILE A 139 -3.83 -6.31 22.35
N SER A 140 -3.90 -5.37 23.30
CA SER A 140 -2.73 -4.78 23.93
C SER A 140 -1.86 -5.82 24.63
N PHE A 141 -2.47 -6.77 25.34
CA PHE A 141 -1.75 -7.89 25.97
C PHE A 141 -1.07 -8.79 24.93
N THR A 142 -1.81 -9.23 23.91
CA THR A 142 -1.31 -10.10 22.85
C THR A 142 -0.14 -9.45 22.10
N ARG A 143 -0.21 -8.13 21.88
CA ARG A 143 0.87 -7.36 21.26
C ARG A 143 2.12 -7.33 22.13
N ARG A 144 1.99 -7.04 23.43
CA ARG A 144 3.13 -7.09 24.37
C ARG A 144 3.84 -8.43 24.36
N VAL A 145 3.07 -9.53 24.33
CA VAL A 145 3.63 -10.89 24.23
C VAL A 145 4.35 -11.07 22.89
N THR A 146 3.72 -10.67 21.78
CA THR A 146 4.30 -10.80 20.44
C THR A 146 5.60 -9.99 20.29
N ASP A 147 5.62 -8.76 20.80
CA ASP A 147 6.83 -7.92 20.78
C ASP A 147 7.94 -8.50 21.67
N SER A 148 7.60 -9.13 22.79
CA SER A 148 8.59 -9.86 23.61
C SER A 148 9.19 -11.06 22.88
N LEU A 149 8.40 -11.75 22.04
CA LEU A 149 8.88 -12.88 21.24
C LEU A 149 9.75 -12.42 20.05
N ARG A 150 9.57 -11.18 19.57
CA ARG A 150 10.40 -10.59 18.50
C ARG A 150 11.85 -10.34 18.91
N LEU A 151 12.20 -10.48 20.19
CA LEU A 151 13.59 -10.41 20.68
C LEU A 151 14.50 -11.49 20.07
N SER A 152 13.94 -12.51 19.39
CA SER A 152 14.70 -13.55 18.69
C SER A 152 15.00 -13.25 17.22
N ILE A 153 14.63 -12.08 16.68
CA ILE A 153 14.89 -11.73 15.28
C ILE A 153 16.37 -11.33 15.10
N GLU A 154 17.07 -12.02 14.20
CA GLU A 154 18.44 -11.68 13.84
C GLU A 154 18.46 -10.61 12.73
N TYR A 155 18.84 -9.39 13.10
CA TYR A 155 19.05 -8.31 12.15
C TYR A 155 20.43 -8.38 11.51
N ALA A 156 20.53 -7.96 10.25
CA ALA A 156 21.81 -7.86 9.58
C ALA A 156 22.69 -6.76 10.23
N PRO A 157 24.02 -6.95 10.27
CA PRO A 157 24.93 -5.95 10.83
C PRO A 157 24.70 -4.57 10.20
N GLY A 158 24.42 -3.58 11.06
CA GLY A 158 24.18 -2.20 10.64
C GLY A 158 22.81 -1.93 9.99
N GLN A 159 21.91 -2.92 9.97
CA GLN A 159 20.55 -2.82 9.45
C GLN A 159 19.49 -2.71 10.57
N ASN A 160 19.92 -2.34 11.78
CA ASN A 160 19.01 -1.93 12.85
C ASN A 160 18.50 -0.51 12.57
N TRP A 161 17.32 -0.18 13.10
CA TRP A 161 16.81 1.19 13.10
C TRP A 161 17.82 2.11 13.81
N ARG A 162 18.15 3.24 13.17
CA ARG A 162 19.13 4.22 13.64
C ARG A 162 18.51 5.62 13.59
N PRO A 163 17.84 6.07 14.66
CA PRO A 163 17.17 7.35 14.66
C PRO A 163 18.11 8.54 14.43
N GLU A 164 19.39 8.40 14.77
CA GLU A 164 20.39 9.46 14.65
C GLU A 164 20.64 9.87 13.19
N ARG A 165 20.37 8.99 12.21
CA ARG A 165 20.57 9.30 10.78
C ARG A 165 19.75 10.49 10.29
N LEU A 166 18.53 10.65 10.81
CA LEU A 166 17.67 11.79 10.47
C LEU A 166 18.29 13.11 10.93
N SER A 167 19.05 13.08 12.02
CA SER A 167 19.73 14.25 12.56
C SER A 167 21.04 14.59 11.83
N GLU A 168 21.53 13.71 10.96
CA GLU A 168 22.76 13.97 10.19
C GLU A 168 22.61 15.24 9.33
N PRO A 169 23.72 15.98 9.13
CA PRO A 169 23.74 17.10 8.21
C PRO A 169 23.28 16.68 6.82
N PHE A 170 22.67 17.62 6.09
CA PHE A 170 22.32 17.35 4.70
C PHE A 170 23.58 17.05 3.88
N PRO A 171 23.52 16.09 2.94
CA PRO A 171 24.65 15.82 2.06
C PRO A 171 24.97 17.06 1.24
N LEU A 172 26.17 17.60 1.43
CA LEU A 172 26.71 18.70 0.64
C LEU A 172 27.29 18.14 -0.66
N PHE A 173 26.43 17.55 -1.47
CA PHE A 173 26.77 17.18 -2.83
C PHE A 173 26.20 18.25 -3.77
N LYS A 174 26.99 18.70 -4.74
CA LYS A 174 26.53 19.61 -5.80
C LYS A 174 26.97 19.03 -7.13
N LEU A 175 26.03 18.80 -8.03
CA LEU A 175 26.38 18.41 -9.40
C LEU A 175 27.20 19.55 -10.04
N SER A 176 28.09 19.17 -10.96
CA SER A 176 28.84 20.16 -11.72
C SER A 176 27.90 20.97 -12.60
N LYS A 177 28.27 22.22 -12.92
CA LYS A 177 27.46 23.09 -13.80
C LYS A 177 27.27 22.48 -15.18
N GLU A 178 28.26 21.75 -15.66
CA GLU A 178 28.23 21.05 -16.94
C GLU A 178 27.19 19.92 -16.90
N THR A 179 27.13 19.17 -15.80
CA THR A 179 26.13 18.12 -15.62
C THR A 179 24.72 18.70 -15.54
N HIS A 180 24.53 19.78 -14.78
CA HIS A 180 23.24 20.50 -14.73
C HIS A 180 22.81 20.97 -16.11
N SER A 181 23.72 21.63 -16.85
CA SER A 181 23.42 22.13 -18.21
C SER A 181 23.05 21.01 -19.18
N GLU A 182 23.69 19.85 -19.07
CA GLU A 182 23.38 18.69 -19.90
C GLU A 182 22.01 18.09 -19.54
N ILE A 183 21.68 18.00 -18.25
CA ILE A 183 20.35 17.55 -17.82
C ILE A 183 19.27 18.51 -18.31
N ASP A 184 19.47 19.82 -18.15
CA ASP A 184 18.51 20.84 -18.62
C ASP A 184 18.29 20.76 -20.13
N ARG A 185 19.37 20.56 -20.90
CA ARG A 185 19.30 20.38 -22.36
C ARG A 185 18.48 19.14 -22.72
N LEU A 186 18.80 17.99 -22.12
CA LEU A 186 18.09 16.73 -22.36
C LEU A 186 16.62 16.82 -21.93
N TRP A 187 16.35 17.45 -20.78
CA TRP A 187 15.00 17.66 -20.28
C TRP A 187 14.18 18.53 -21.23
N SER A 188 14.76 19.62 -21.72
CA SER A 188 14.12 20.50 -22.71
C SER A 188 13.74 19.72 -23.98
N GLU A 189 14.67 18.92 -24.51
CA GLU A 189 14.42 18.08 -25.70
C GLU A 189 13.29 17.06 -25.49
N VAL A 190 13.24 16.42 -24.32
CA VAL A 190 12.18 15.44 -24.01
C VAL A 190 10.85 16.12 -23.75
N SER A 191 10.84 17.28 -23.09
CA SER A 191 9.61 18.01 -22.73
C SER A 191 8.82 18.54 -23.94
N GLU A 192 9.50 18.75 -25.07
CA GLU A 192 8.89 19.19 -26.34
C GLU A 192 8.22 18.04 -27.12
N LEU A 193 8.42 16.78 -26.72
CA LEU A 193 7.81 15.64 -27.40
C LEU A 193 6.30 15.60 -27.17
N GLU A 194 5.56 15.22 -28.21
CA GLU A 194 4.12 15.02 -28.11
C GLU A 194 3.82 13.92 -27.08
N ASN A 195 2.99 14.24 -26.09
CA ASN A 195 2.65 13.36 -24.97
C ASN A 195 3.78 13.07 -23.95
N ALA A 196 4.85 13.87 -23.91
CA ALA A 196 5.97 13.69 -22.97
C ALA A 196 5.52 13.48 -21.51
N ASP A 197 4.61 14.32 -21.00
CA ASP A 197 4.07 14.22 -19.64
C ASP A 197 3.35 12.88 -19.39
N ARG A 198 2.49 12.46 -20.33
CA ARG A 198 1.75 11.18 -20.24
C ARG A 198 2.72 10.01 -20.23
N ASP A 199 3.70 10.02 -21.12
CA ASP A 199 4.64 8.92 -21.31
C ASP A 199 5.59 8.81 -20.11
N LEU A 200 6.08 9.94 -19.58
CA LEU A 200 6.86 10.00 -18.35
C LEU A 200 6.09 9.43 -17.16
N LYS A 201 4.84 9.89 -16.95
CA LYS A 201 4.01 9.41 -15.85
C LYS A 201 3.70 7.92 -15.99
N THR A 202 3.38 7.47 -17.20
CA THR A 202 3.09 6.05 -17.46
C THR A 202 4.32 5.17 -17.21
N PHE A 203 5.48 5.59 -17.72
CA PHE A 203 6.76 4.95 -17.46
C PHE A 203 7.03 4.85 -15.96
N HIS A 204 6.91 5.97 -15.24
CA HIS A 204 7.13 6.00 -13.79
C HIS A 204 6.20 5.03 -13.05
N CYS A 205 4.90 5.02 -13.39
CA CYS A 205 3.94 4.14 -12.75
C CYS A 205 4.26 2.66 -12.97
N ILE A 206 4.64 2.28 -14.18
CA ILE A 206 5.00 0.90 -14.50
C ILE A 206 6.24 0.47 -13.69
N HIS A 207 7.32 1.26 -13.75
CA HIS A 207 8.59 0.89 -13.12
C HIS A 207 8.51 0.89 -11.60
N THR A 208 7.85 1.88 -10.99
CA THR A 208 7.66 1.89 -9.53
C THR A 208 6.89 0.65 -9.06
N ASN A 209 5.80 0.28 -9.76
CA ASN A 209 5.01 -0.90 -9.37
C ASN A 209 5.71 -2.25 -9.67
N ASP A 210 6.59 -2.30 -10.68
CA ASP A 210 7.45 -3.46 -10.92
C ASP A 210 8.50 -3.63 -9.81
N ILE A 211 9.13 -2.53 -9.37
CA ILE A 211 10.09 -2.51 -8.26
C ILE A 211 9.42 -2.98 -6.96
N GLU A 212 8.21 -2.48 -6.67
CA GLU A 212 7.43 -2.91 -5.51
C GLU A 212 6.90 -4.34 -5.65
N GLY A 213 7.00 -4.98 -6.82
CA GLY A 213 6.57 -6.35 -7.05
C GLY A 213 5.04 -6.54 -7.13
N VAL A 214 4.29 -5.44 -7.32
CA VAL A 214 2.84 -5.45 -7.56
C VAL A 214 2.55 -6.27 -8.83
N GLY A 215 3.32 -6.01 -9.88
CA GLY A 215 3.38 -6.87 -11.05
C GLY A 215 4.35 -6.40 -12.13
N THR A 216 4.92 -7.38 -12.83
CA THR A 216 5.84 -7.18 -13.96
C THR A 216 5.09 -7.41 -15.26
N LEU A 217 5.03 -6.38 -16.10
CA LEU A 217 4.37 -6.43 -17.42
C LEU A 217 5.21 -7.21 -18.43
N GLU A 218 4.54 -7.94 -19.33
CA GLU A 218 5.20 -8.43 -20.54
C GLU A 218 5.48 -7.29 -21.53
N ASP A 219 6.51 -7.45 -22.38
CA ASP A 219 6.96 -6.42 -23.34
C ASP A 219 5.82 -5.85 -24.20
N SER A 220 4.90 -6.69 -24.66
CA SER A 220 3.75 -6.28 -25.47
C SER A 220 2.80 -5.35 -24.71
N SER A 221 2.55 -5.67 -23.43
CA SER A 221 1.68 -4.90 -22.54
C SER A 221 2.35 -3.62 -22.06
N TYR A 222 3.66 -3.68 -21.81
CA TYR A 222 4.50 -2.51 -21.53
C TYR A 222 4.41 -1.48 -22.67
N LEU A 223 4.63 -1.92 -23.91
CA LEU A 223 4.54 -1.06 -25.09
C LEU A 223 3.12 -0.54 -25.33
N LEU A 224 2.11 -1.39 -25.13
CA LEU A 224 0.70 -0.97 -25.23
C LEU A 224 0.39 0.17 -24.25
N LEU A 225 0.78 0.02 -22.97
CA LEU A 225 0.51 1.01 -21.95
C LEU A 225 1.28 2.30 -22.20
N LEU A 226 2.55 2.24 -22.58
CA LEU A 226 3.32 3.45 -22.91
C LEU A 226 2.73 4.20 -24.11
N THR A 227 2.36 3.50 -25.17
CA THR A 227 1.89 4.15 -26.41
C THR A 227 0.46 4.66 -26.30
N ARG A 228 -0.42 3.99 -25.54
CA ARG A 228 -1.84 4.34 -25.42
C ARG A 228 -2.17 5.09 -24.14
N GLY A 229 -1.36 4.97 -23.10
CA GLY A 229 -1.61 5.50 -21.76
C GLY A 229 -2.49 4.59 -20.88
N LEU A 230 -2.44 4.83 -19.57
CA LEU A 230 -3.16 4.04 -18.54
C LEU A 230 -4.68 4.21 -18.54
N PHE A 231 -5.17 5.35 -19.07
CA PHE A 231 -6.59 5.74 -19.07
C PHE A 231 -7.28 5.53 -20.43
N SER A 232 -6.57 4.97 -21.41
CA SER A 232 -7.17 4.69 -22.72
C SER A 232 -8.30 3.66 -22.61
N ALA A 233 -9.37 3.86 -23.39
CA ALA A 233 -10.48 2.91 -23.47
C ALA A 233 -10.05 1.52 -23.99
N ASN A 234 -8.89 1.44 -24.66
CA ASN A 234 -8.28 0.21 -25.14
C ASN A 234 -7.41 -0.49 -24.09
N THR A 235 -7.12 0.19 -22.97
CA THR A 235 -6.38 -0.37 -21.84
C THR A 235 -7.38 -1.07 -20.90
N ARG A 236 -7.70 -2.32 -21.23
CA ARG A 236 -8.65 -3.16 -20.47
C ARG A 236 -7.99 -4.43 -19.94
N ARG A 237 -8.64 -5.08 -18.96
CA ARG A 237 -8.23 -6.36 -18.38
C ARG A 237 -7.78 -7.38 -19.42
N GLU A 238 -8.46 -7.49 -20.54
CA GLU A 238 -8.22 -8.55 -21.55
C GLU A 238 -6.96 -8.30 -22.38
N THR A 239 -6.38 -7.10 -22.29
CA THR A 239 -5.29 -6.64 -23.17
C THR A 239 -3.94 -6.56 -22.47
N VAL A 240 -3.91 -6.69 -21.14
CA VAL A 240 -2.72 -6.50 -20.33
C VAL A 240 -2.30 -7.81 -19.68
N VAL A 241 -1.13 -8.29 -20.06
CA VAL A 241 -0.49 -9.50 -19.56
C VAL A 241 0.66 -9.11 -18.64
N TYR A 242 0.65 -9.69 -17.44
CA TYR A 242 1.61 -9.41 -16.39
C TYR A 242 1.72 -10.59 -15.43
N THR A 243 2.77 -10.59 -14.63
CA THR A 243 3.01 -11.52 -13.53
C THR A 243 3.07 -10.76 -12.20
N GLY A 244 3.01 -11.43 -11.06
CA GLY A 244 3.16 -10.80 -9.74
C GLY A 244 2.05 -11.16 -8.77
N GLU A 245 1.98 -10.41 -7.68
CA GLU A 245 1.03 -10.65 -6.58
C GLU A 245 -0.43 -10.51 -7.02
N LEU A 246 -0.70 -9.60 -7.95
CA LEU A 246 -2.06 -9.32 -8.41
C LEU A 246 -2.47 -10.10 -9.65
N LYS A 247 -1.71 -11.08 -10.15
CA LYS A 247 -1.93 -11.75 -11.46
C LYS A 247 -3.39 -12.14 -11.77
N GLU A 248 -4.15 -12.59 -10.78
CA GLU A 248 -5.56 -13.01 -10.94
C GLU A 248 -6.57 -11.84 -10.86
N GLN A 249 -6.10 -10.62 -10.58
CA GLN A 249 -6.88 -9.40 -10.36
C GLN A 249 -6.44 -8.25 -11.29
N PRO A 250 -6.53 -8.40 -12.63
CA PRO A 250 -6.09 -7.39 -13.60
C PRO A 250 -6.72 -6.01 -13.43
N GLU A 251 -8.00 -5.93 -13.05
CA GLU A 251 -8.64 -4.64 -12.76
C GLU A 251 -8.05 -3.95 -11.52
N LEU A 252 -7.62 -4.74 -10.53
CA LEU A 252 -6.96 -4.21 -9.35
C LEU A 252 -5.54 -3.76 -9.67
N PHE A 253 -4.79 -4.54 -10.46
CA PHE A 253 -3.48 -4.16 -10.95
C PHE A 253 -3.53 -2.83 -11.73
N LEU A 254 -4.44 -2.70 -12.70
CA LEU A 254 -4.63 -1.45 -13.44
C LEU A 254 -5.07 -0.29 -12.53
N ARG A 255 -5.86 -0.57 -11.50
CA ARG A 255 -6.25 0.43 -10.50
C ARG A 255 -5.05 0.94 -9.72
N VAL A 256 -4.13 0.07 -9.29
CA VAL A 256 -2.89 0.49 -8.63
C VAL A 256 -2.06 1.37 -9.56
N LEU A 257 -1.84 0.97 -10.81
CA LEU A 257 -1.08 1.79 -11.78
C LEU A 257 -1.71 3.19 -11.96
N ARG A 258 -3.04 3.26 -12.07
CA ARG A 258 -3.78 4.52 -12.18
C ARG A 258 -3.71 5.35 -10.88
N GLY A 259 -3.76 4.70 -9.73
CA GLY A 259 -3.59 5.33 -8.42
C GLY A 259 -2.21 5.97 -8.30
N THR A 260 -1.13 5.26 -8.66
CA THR A 260 0.23 5.81 -8.73
C THR A 260 0.30 7.00 -9.67
N ASN A 261 -0.38 6.95 -10.83
CA ASN A 261 -0.40 8.05 -11.79
C ASN A 261 -1.10 9.29 -11.23
N ASN A 262 -2.24 9.10 -10.56
CA ASN A 262 -2.99 10.16 -9.91
C ASN A 262 -2.19 10.80 -8.77
N ALA A 263 -1.51 9.99 -7.96
CA ALA A 263 -0.65 10.48 -6.88
C ALA A 263 0.53 11.28 -7.44
N LEU A 264 1.20 10.78 -8.49
CA LEU A 264 2.29 11.50 -9.17
C LEU A 264 1.81 12.83 -9.78
N SER A 265 0.64 12.84 -10.42
CA SER A 265 0.07 14.07 -10.98
C SER A 265 -0.18 15.11 -9.90
N ARG A 266 -0.71 14.71 -8.74
CA ARG A 266 -0.85 15.61 -7.58
C ARG A 266 0.48 16.12 -7.07
N VAL A 267 1.51 15.27 -6.96
CA VAL A 267 2.85 15.70 -6.55
C VAL A 267 3.42 16.74 -7.54
N MET A 268 3.24 16.53 -8.85
CA MET A 268 3.69 17.49 -9.86
C MET A 268 2.93 18.82 -9.77
N GLU A 269 1.61 18.79 -9.59
CA GLU A 269 0.81 20.01 -9.36
C GLU A 269 1.29 20.76 -8.11
N MET A 270 1.52 20.04 -7.01
CA MET A 270 2.04 20.59 -5.77
C MET A 270 3.43 21.19 -5.93
N ALA A 271 4.31 20.55 -6.72
CA ALA A 271 5.66 21.04 -6.99
C ALA A 271 5.68 22.34 -7.81
N THR A 272 4.60 22.63 -8.55
CA THR A 272 4.45 23.91 -9.27
C THR A 272 3.84 25.03 -8.40
N SER A 273 3.45 24.74 -7.17
CA SER A 273 2.95 25.73 -6.22
C SER A 273 4.11 26.58 -5.67
N GLU A 274 3.89 27.89 -5.55
CA GLU A 274 4.86 28.86 -5.01
C GLU A 274 5.29 28.52 -3.57
N HIS A 275 4.45 27.81 -2.81
CA HIS A 275 4.71 27.45 -1.42
C HIS A 275 4.38 25.98 -1.15
N LEU A 276 5.29 25.08 -1.56
CA LEU A 276 5.18 23.66 -1.19
C LEU A 276 5.53 23.47 0.28
N THR A 277 4.53 23.15 1.10
CA THR A 277 4.73 22.73 2.49
C THR A 277 4.27 21.28 2.66
N LEU A 278 5.18 20.40 3.06
CA LEU A 278 4.86 19.02 3.35
C LEU A 278 4.20 18.90 4.73
N THR A 279 3.08 18.20 4.79
CA THR A 279 2.31 17.97 6.02
C THR A 279 1.95 16.49 6.16
N PRO A 280 1.60 16.01 7.38
CA PRO A 280 1.11 14.65 7.56
C PRO A 280 -0.11 14.33 6.69
N ALA A 281 -1.04 15.29 6.56
CA ALA A 281 -2.26 15.12 5.78
C ALA A 281 -1.95 14.87 4.30
N ILE A 282 -1.02 15.63 3.71
CA ILE A 282 -0.60 15.46 2.31
C ILE A 282 -0.03 14.06 2.06
N ILE A 283 0.87 13.60 2.92
CA ILE A 283 1.52 12.29 2.74
C ILE A 283 0.51 11.14 2.90
N CYS A 284 -0.38 11.22 3.89
CA CYS A 284 -1.46 10.26 4.05
C CYS A 284 -2.45 10.30 2.87
N GLU A 285 -2.77 11.48 2.34
CA GLU A 285 -3.62 11.64 1.16
C GLU A 285 -2.97 11.04 -0.09
N LEU A 286 -1.68 11.29 -0.34
CA LEU A 286 -0.97 10.70 -1.47
C LEU A 286 -0.93 9.17 -1.39
N HIS A 287 -0.68 8.62 -0.19
CA HIS A 287 -0.78 7.19 0.05
C HIS A 287 -2.20 6.67 -0.19
N HIS A 288 -3.21 7.43 0.23
CA HIS A 288 -4.61 7.08 -0.02
C HIS A 288 -4.95 7.03 -1.51
N VAL A 289 -4.58 8.06 -2.27
CA VAL A 289 -4.81 8.14 -3.72
C VAL A 289 -4.14 7.00 -4.46
N MET A 290 -2.89 6.69 -4.08
CA MET A 290 -2.11 5.65 -4.72
C MET A 290 -2.76 4.28 -4.62
N LEU A 291 -3.44 4.00 -3.50
CA LEU A 291 -3.97 2.69 -3.15
C LEU A 291 -5.49 2.69 -2.98
N GLN A 292 -6.16 3.68 -3.54
CA GLN A 292 -7.58 3.85 -3.36
C GLN A 292 -8.33 2.64 -3.93
N GLY A 293 -9.16 2.01 -3.12
CA GLY A 293 -9.90 0.82 -3.52
C GLY A 293 -9.02 -0.42 -3.67
N THR A 294 -7.89 -0.50 -2.97
CA THR A 294 -7.04 -1.70 -2.88
C THR A 294 -6.91 -2.21 -1.45
N GLN A 295 -7.76 -1.72 -0.53
CA GLN A 295 -7.69 -2.03 0.91
C GLN A 295 -7.83 -3.52 1.20
N THR A 296 -8.66 -4.26 0.45
CA THR A 296 -8.83 -5.70 0.62
C THR A 296 -8.46 -6.41 -0.67
N VAL A 297 -7.58 -7.41 -0.58
CA VAL A 297 -7.07 -8.14 -1.74
C VAL A 297 -7.17 -9.63 -1.50
N TYR A 298 -7.60 -10.36 -2.53
CA TYR A 298 -7.56 -11.82 -2.54
C TYR A 298 -6.18 -12.32 -2.99
N LEU A 299 -5.59 -13.24 -2.23
CA LEU A 299 -4.33 -13.89 -2.55
C LEU A 299 -4.60 -15.35 -2.90
N ASP A 300 -4.65 -15.62 -4.20
CA ASP A 300 -4.97 -16.94 -4.80
C ASP A 300 -4.00 -18.04 -4.36
N ASP A 301 -2.71 -17.72 -4.22
CA ASP A 301 -1.68 -18.67 -3.78
C ASP A 301 -1.89 -19.20 -2.36
N ARG A 302 -2.68 -18.50 -1.55
CA ARG A 302 -2.94 -18.83 -0.14
C ARG A 302 -4.40 -19.10 0.14
N ASP A 303 -5.27 -18.82 -0.82
CA ASP A 303 -6.72 -18.79 -0.64
C ASP A 303 -7.13 -17.93 0.56
N THR A 304 -6.53 -16.74 0.68
CA THR A 304 -6.73 -15.83 1.81
C THR A 304 -7.03 -14.41 1.37
N LEU A 305 -7.76 -13.68 2.21
CA LEU A 305 -7.89 -12.22 2.11
C LEU A 305 -6.79 -11.54 2.91
N ARG A 306 -6.23 -10.47 2.34
CA ARG A 306 -5.37 -9.51 3.05
C ARG A 306 -6.04 -8.16 3.10
N TYR A 307 -6.00 -7.53 4.25
CA TYR A 307 -6.31 -6.10 4.39
C TYR A 307 -5.02 -5.28 4.41
N CYS A 308 -5.07 -4.08 3.84
CA CYS A 308 -4.01 -3.09 3.88
C CYS A 308 -4.63 -1.76 4.29
N ALA A 309 -4.11 -1.18 5.37
CA ALA A 309 -4.61 0.10 5.86
C ALA A 309 -4.10 1.24 4.98
N VAL A 310 -5.00 1.79 4.17
CA VAL A 310 -4.68 2.85 3.20
C VAL A 310 -4.86 4.24 3.85
N GLY A 311 -3.93 5.15 3.56
CA GLY A 311 -3.96 6.53 4.07
C GLY A 311 -3.70 6.71 5.57
N VAL A 312 -3.18 5.69 6.26
CA VAL A 312 -2.87 5.76 7.70
C VAL A 312 -1.47 5.22 7.99
N THR A 313 -0.75 5.86 8.91
CA THR A 313 0.61 5.44 9.26
C THR A 313 0.59 4.16 10.10
N ARG A 314 1.75 3.48 10.16
CA ARG A 314 1.93 2.30 11.00
C ARG A 314 1.79 2.58 12.48
N GLN A 315 1.90 3.84 12.91
CA GLN A 315 1.58 4.18 14.30
C GLN A 315 0.10 3.90 14.62
N ALA A 316 -0.79 4.18 13.66
CA ALA A 316 -2.21 3.86 13.78
C ALA A 316 -2.49 2.36 13.60
N THR A 317 -1.82 1.70 12.65
CA THR A 317 -2.00 0.24 12.43
C THR A 317 -1.31 -0.61 13.50
N GLN A 318 -0.35 -0.03 14.22
CA GLN A 318 0.47 -0.66 15.25
C GLN A 318 1.30 -1.84 14.74
N ILE A 319 1.75 -1.77 13.49
CA ILE A 319 2.51 -2.85 12.83
C ILE A 319 3.99 -2.46 12.67
N ASN A 320 4.88 -3.30 13.19
CA ASN A 320 6.31 -3.24 12.85
C ASN A 320 6.57 -3.98 11.55
N VAL A 321 7.32 -3.36 10.65
CA VAL A 321 7.74 -3.93 9.36
C VAL A 321 9.24 -4.16 9.35
N THR A 322 9.69 -5.22 8.67
CA THR A 322 11.10 -5.64 8.63
C THR A 322 11.42 -6.34 7.32
N ALA A 323 12.46 -5.95 6.57
CA ALA A 323 12.72 -6.55 5.26
C ALA A 323 13.61 -7.78 5.40
N ARG A 324 13.28 -8.86 4.70
CA ARG A 324 14.13 -10.05 4.70
C ARG A 324 15.16 -9.96 3.57
N LEU A 325 16.43 -10.01 3.92
CA LEU A 325 17.52 -10.09 2.96
C LEU A 325 17.64 -11.51 2.38
N PRO A 326 18.27 -11.69 1.20
CA PRO A 326 18.55 -13.00 0.63
C PRO A 326 19.37 -13.92 1.55
N THR A 327 20.14 -13.34 2.48
CA THR A 327 20.90 -14.05 3.51
C THR A 327 20.02 -14.63 4.62
N GLY A 328 18.73 -14.33 4.61
CA GLY A 328 17.77 -14.71 5.64
C GLY A 328 17.69 -13.74 6.82
N LYS A 329 18.66 -12.81 6.96
CA LYS A 329 18.68 -11.77 8.00
C LYS A 329 17.66 -10.66 7.72
N MET A 330 17.31 -9.90 8.74
CA MET A 330 16.29 -8.84 8.64
C MET A 330 16.91 -7.42 8.62
N VAL A 331 16.23 -6.50 7.95
CA VAL A 331 16.40 -5.04 8.07
C VAL A 331 15.27 -4.51 8.92
N GLN A 332 15.60 -3.67 9.90
CA GLN A 332 14.65 -3.02 10.78
C GLN A 332 14.37 -1.59 10.31
N PHE A 333 13.09 -1.25 10.17
CA PHE A 333 12.64 0.12 9.93
C PHE A 333 12.25 0.80 11.25
N CYS A 334 11.85 2.07 11.19
CA CYS A 334 11.33 2.78 12.36
C CYS A 334 10.21 1.99 13.05
N PRO A 335 10.32 1.76 14.38
CA PRO A 335 9.27 1.14 15.18
C PRO A 335 7.97 1.90 15.04
N HIS A 336 6.85 1.18 14.96
CA HIS A 336 5.54 1.79 14.73
C HIS A 336 5.18 2.86 15.79
N THR A 337 5.70 2.73 17.02
CA THR A 337 5.47 3.69 18.12
C THR A 337 6.14 5.04 17.91
N GLU A 338 7.11 5.13 17.00
CA GLU A 338 7.91 6.32 16.78
C GLU A 338 7.66 6.96 15.40
N VAL A 339 6.95 6.27 14.50
CA VAL A 339 6.74 6.68 13.10
C VAL A 339 6.25 8.12 12.99
N ASP A 340 5.20 8.53 13.71
CA ASP A 340 4.64 9.87 13.53
C ASP A 340 5.61 10.95 14.04
N SER A 341 6.41 10.64 15.07
CA SER A 341 7.40 11.57 15.61
C SER A 341 8.55 11.82 14.63
N TYR A 342 9.06 10.77 13.97
CA TYR A 342 10.11 10.92 12.96
C TYR A 342 9.56 11.46 11.64
N MET A 343 8.31 11.17 11.29
CA MET A 343 7.66 11.83 10.15
C MET A 343 7.50 13.33 10.41
N ALA A 344 7.12 13.75 11.61
CA ALA A 344 7.06 15.18 11.97
C ALA A 344 8.43 15.85 11.82
N TYR A 345 9.50 15.16 12.23
CA TYR A 345 10.86 15.64 12.03
C TYR A 345 11.24 15.73 10.54
N LEU A 346 10.90 14.71 9.74
CA LEU A 346 11.12 14.71 8.30
C LEU A 346 10.39 15.87 7.62
N TYR A 347 9.12 16.14 7.97
CA TYR A 347 8.36 17.27 7.43
C TYR A 347 9.03 18.61 7.72
N HIS A 348 9.49 18.79 8.96
CA HIS A 348 10.21 20.00 9.34
C HIS A 348 11.49 20.19 8.50
N ARG A 349 12.32 19.13 8.40
CA ARG A 349 13.56 19.16 7.61
C ARG A 349 13.29 19.35 6.12
N PHE A 350 12.26 18.71 5.56
CA PHE A 350 11.84 18.88 4.18
C PHE A 350 11.50 20.35 3.90
N ASN A 351 10.68 20.98 4.74
CA ASN A 351 10.26 22.37 4.53
C ASN A 351 11.45 23.35 4.65
N MET A 352 12.45 23.04 5.50
CA MET A 352 13.72 23.78 5.52
C MET A 352 14.51 23.61 4.22
N LEU A 353 14.58 22.39 3.68
CA LEU A 353 15.26 22.10 2.41
C LEU A 353 14.64 22.87 1.25
N MET A 354 13.31 22.92 1.16
CA MET A 354 12.61 23.66 0.10
C MET A 354 13.00 25.13 0.13
N LYS A 355 12.99 25.76 1.31
CA LYS A 355 13.43 27.14 1.47
C LYS A 355 14.89 27.35 1.04
N SER A 356 15.79 26.44 1.40
CA SER A 356 17.20 26.53 1.00
C SER A 356 17.42 26.28 -0.50
N LEU A 357 16.54 25.52 -1.16
CA LEU A 357 16.57 25.33 -2.61
C LEU A 357 16.11 26.58 -3.35
N ASP A 358 15.07 27.26 -2.87
CA ASP A 358 14.62 28.55 -3.43
C ASP A 358 15.72 29.64 -3.35
N GLU A 359 16.60 29.52 -2.35
CA GLU A 359 17.75 30.40 -2.14
C GLU A 359 19.03 29.95 -2.91
N ASP A 360 18.96 28.92 -3.77
CA ASP A 360 20.09 28.30 -4.52
C ASP A 360 21.27 27.86 -3.63
N GLN A 361 20.99 27.50 -2.37
CA GLN A 361 22.03 27.10 -1.40
C GLN A 361 22.35 25.60 -1.47
N LEU A 362 21.42 24.79 -1.94
CA LEU A 362 21.52 23.32 -1.96
C LEU A 362 21.25 22.76 -3.36
N ASP A 363 21.72 21.55 -3.60
CA ASP A 363 21.47 20.82 -4.84
C ASP A 363 20.18 20.00 -4.73
N ALA A 364 19.28 20.12 -5.70
CA ALA A 364 17.97 19.46 -5.68
C ALA A 364 18.08 17.92 -5.67
N TYR A 365 19.08 17.35 -6.33
CA TYR A 365 19.27 15.90 -6.39
C TYR A 365 19.78 15.36 -5.06
N ALA A 366 20.68 16.08 -4.40
CA ALA A 366 21.14 15.73 -3.06
C ALA A 366 19.98 15.78 -2.04
N CYS A 367 19.12 16.80 -2.14
CA CYS A 367 17.92 16.92 -1.31
C CYS A 367 16.95 15.76 -1.56
N ALA A 368 16.65 15.44 -2.82
CA ALA A 368 15.77 14.34 -3.20
C ALA A 368 16.29 12.98 -2.70
N ALA A 369 17.59 12.72 -2.84
CA ALA A 369 18.22 11.50 -2.33
C ALA A 369 18.11 11.40 -0.80
N TRP A 370 18.35 12.50 -0.08
CA TRP A 370 18.20 12.55 1.38
C TRP A 370 16.75 12.28 1.80
N ILE A 371 15.78 12.94 1.16
CA ILE A 371 14.35 12.76 1.46
C ILE A 371 13.94 11.30 1.21
N SER A 372 14.32 10.74 0.05
CA SER A 372 14.00 9.36 -0.31
C SER A 372 14.55 8.36 0.69
N GLN A 373 15.83 8.48 1.06
CA GLN A 373 16.46 7.57 2.02
C GLN A 373 15.78 7.63 3.39
N ASN A 374 15.54 8.84 3.90
CA ASN A 374 14.94 9.02 5.23
C ASN A 374 13.48 8.59 5.27
N PHE A 375 12.71 8.83 4.20
CA PHE A 375 11.33 8.34 4.10
C PHE A 375 11.28 6.81 4.08
N ILE A 376 12.20 6.15 3.35
CA ILE A 376 12.30 4.69 3.31
C ILE A 376 12.72 4.12 4.67
N ASP A 377 13.68 4.74 5.37
CA ASP A 377 14.14 4.27 6.69
C ASP A 377 13.03 4.40 7.76
N ILE A 378 12.23 5.46 7.70
CA ILE A 378 11.02 5.60 8.55
C ILE A 378 9.95 4.59 8.14
N HIS A 379 9.75 4.41 6.83
CA HIS A 379 8.77 3.50 6.26
C HIS A 379 7.37 3.68 6.86
N PRO A 380 6.73 4.86 6.71
CA PRO A 380 5.61 5.25 7.57
C PRO A 380 4.34 4.43 7.38
N PHE A 381 4.18 3.73 6.25
CA PHE A 381 2.97 3.00 5.90
C PHE A 381 3.17 1.49 5.98
N GLU A 382 2.06 0.76 6.12
CA GLU A 382 2.05 -0.67 5.89
C GLU A 382 2.19 -0.93 4.40
N VAL A 383 3.12 -1.80 3.99
CA VAL A 383 3.36 -2.08 2.58
C VAL A 383 2.12 -2.69 1.97
N SER A 384 1.66 -2.11 0.87
CA SER A 384 0.43 -2.52 0.23
C SER A 384 0.59 -3.74 -0.66
N PHE A 385 1.73 -3.92 -1.34
CA PHE A 385 2.01 -5.10 -2.17
C PHE A 385 3.52 -5.33 -2.28
N GLY A 386 3.93 -6.59 -2.22
CA GLY A 386 5.31 -7.06 -2.40
C GLY A 386 6.31 -6.84 -1.26
N ILE A 387 7.34 -7.69 -1.28
CA ILE A 387 8.60 -7.65 -0.53
C ILE A 387 8.63 -8.29 0.89
N TYR A 388 7.56 -8.34 1.68
CA TYR A 388 7.77 -8.68 3.10
C TYR A 388 7.46 -10.12 3.55
N TYR A 389 6.72 -10.93 2.78
CA TYR A 389 6.38 -12.30 3.19
C TYR A 389 6.29 -13.33 2.07
N SER A 390 7.29 -13.41 1.18
CA SER A 390 7.45 -14.58 0.29
C SER A 390 8.91 -15.09 0.28
N PRO A 391 9.13 -16.43 0.35
CA PRO A 391 10.47 -17.03 0.21
C PRO A 391 11.03 -16.79 -1.20
N PRO A 392 12.35 -16.93 -1.41
CA PRO A 392 13.07 -16.14 -2.41
C PRO A 392 12.75 -16.62 -3.83
N ARG A 393 12.34 -15.68 -4.70
CA ARG A 393 12.60 -15.79 -6.14
C ARG A 393 13.09 -14.46 -6.69
N ARG A 394 14.40 -14.45 -6.96
CA ARG A 394 15.12 -13.67 -7.99
C ARG A 394 14.53 -12.29 -8.31
N LEU A 395 14.93 -11.23 -7.59
CA LEU A 395 14.92 -9.87 -8.16
C LEU A 395 15.80 -8.83 -7.46
N GLN A 396 16.43 -9.13 -6.32
CA GLN A 396 17.31 -8.15 -5.64
C GLN A 396 18.77 -8.14 -6.12
N SER A 397 19.13 -8.91 -7.16
CA SER A 397 20.49 -8.89 -7.72
C SER A 397 20.83 -7.61 -8.51
N ARG A 398 19.85 -6.73 -8.78
CA ARG A 398 20.06 -5.51 -9.58
C ARG A 398 20.35 -4.24 -8.79
N MET A 399 19.86 -4.09 -7.56
CA MET A 399 20.14 -2.88 -6.76
C MET A 399 21.46 -2.96 -5.97
N ALA A 400 21.99 -4.16 -5.69
CA ALA A 400 23.24 -4.32 -4.93
C ALA A 400 24.53 -4.24 -5.77
N MET A 401 24.44 -4.08 -7.11
CA MET A 401 25.61 -4.00 -8.00
C MET A 401 25.90 -2.59 -8.54
N ALA A 402 25.12 -1.57 -8.16
CA ALA A 402 25.36 -0.18 -8.57
C ALA A 402 26.38 0.58 -7.69
N GLY A 403 26.89 -0.03 -6.62
CA GLY A 403 27.81 0.61 -5.66
C GLY A 403 29.28 0.22 -5.78
N SER A 404 29.69 -0.55 -6.78
CA SER A 404 31.07 -1.01 -6.93
C SER A 404 31.32 -1.60 -8.31
N ARG A 405 31.80 -0.77 -9.23
CA ARG A 405 32.78 -1.13 -10.28
C ARG A 405 33.11 0.10 -11.12
N GLU A 406 34.38 0.46 -11.10
CA GLU A 406 35.01 1.29 -12.13
C GLU A 406 34.76 0.63 -13.50
N CYS A 407 34.01 1.30 -14.37
CA CYS A 407 33.88 0.93 -15.77
C CYS A 407 34.77 1.85 -16.60
N SER A 408 35.99 1.40 -16.82
CA SER A 408 36.82 1.81 -17.95
C SER A 408 36.44 0.99 -19.19
N HIS A 409 36.36 1.69 -20.33
CA HIS A 409 36.44 1.22 -21.73
C HIS A 409 35.15 1.06 -22.59
N PRO A 410 35.28 1.28 -23.92
CA PRO A 410 34.46 2.26 -24.66
C PRO A 410 33.46 1.65 -25.65
N PHE A 411 32.56 2.51 -26.13
CA PHE A 411 31.66 2.30 -27.27
C PHE A 411 32.34 1.72 -28.53
N PRO A 412 31.71 0.80 -29.26
CA PRO A 412 32.00 0.58 -30.67
C PRO A 412 30.91 1.15 -31.57
N ARG A 413 31.38 1.88 -32.59
CA ARG A 413 30.61 2.35 -33.76
C ARG A 413 30.09 1.19 -34.59
N ALA A 414 28.94 1.44 -35.23
CA ALA A 414 28.33 0.62 -36.26
C ALA A 414 29.21 0.48 -37.51
N THR A 415 29.25 -0.72 -38.10
CA THR A 415 29.30 -0.92 -39.57
C THR A 415 28.70 -2.26 -39.98
N ARG A 416 28.13 -2.25 -41.19
CA ARG A 416 27.28 -3.23 -41.87
C ARG A 416 27.98 -4.55 -42.26
N SER A 417 27.11 -5.49 -42.67
CA SER A 417 27.27 -6.59 -43.65
C SER A 417 27.54 -8.02 -43.12
N ALA A 418 26.61 -8.91 -43.50
CA ALA A 418 26.63 -10.38 -43.36
C ALA A 418 27.46 -11.02 -44.51
N PRO A 419 27.50 -12.37 -44.74
CA PRO A 419 27.03 -13.52 -43.94
C PRO A 419 28.04 -14.72 -43.90
N TYR A 420 27.61 -15.85 -43.29
CA TYR A 420 28.10 -17.24 -43.40
C TYR A 420 29.44 -17.65 -42.73
N LEU A 421 29.36 -18.55 -41.74
CA LEU A 421 29.74 -19.98 -41.89
C LEU A 421 29.56 -20.76 -40.57
N ARG A 422 29.00 -21.96 -40.69
CA ARG A 422 29.00 -23.03 -39.66
C ARG A 422 30.43 -23.49 -39.39
N TYR A 423 30.75 -23.85 -38.15
CA TYR A 423 31.55 -25.04 -37.86
C TYR A 423 31.31 -25.56 -36.44
N ASN A 424 31.18 -26.89 -36.34
CA ASN A 424 31.03 -27.68 -35.13
C ASN A 424 32.36 -27.85 -34.39
N GLY A 425 32.29 -28.17 -33.09
CA GLY A 425 33.20 -29.16 -32.50
C GLY A 425 33.78 -28.81 -31.12
N HIS A 426 33.38 -29.61 -30.13
CA HIS A 426 34.17 -30.25 -29.05
C HIS A 426 35.10 -29.37 -28.17
N GLN A 427 34.81 -29.33 -26.86
CA GLN A 427 35.52 -30.11 -25.80
C GLN A 427 37.03 -29.81 -25.75
N GLU A 428 37.47 -29.07 -24.75
CA GLU A 428 37.84 -29.58 -23.42
C GLU A 428 37.52 -28.55 -22.34
#